data_AF-A0A972J9W6-F1
#
_entry.id   AF-A0A972J9W6-F1
#
_cell.length_a   1.000
_cell.length_b   1.000
_cell.length_c   1.000
_cell.angle_alpha   90.00
_cell.angle_beta   90.00
_cell.angle_gamma   90.00
#
_symmetry.space_group_name_H-M   'P 1'
#
loop_
_entity.id
_entity.type
_entity.pdbx_description
1 polymer ?
#
loop_
_entity_poly.entity_id
_entity_poly.type
_entity_poly.pdbx_seq_one_letter_code
_entity_poly.pdbx_strand_id
1 'polypeptide(L)'
;PYTVQRFVLGSAPAKLPIPEPRCPELQELIQQMEQLPAPDGYRRITHLLVDAGARNFTWVDPLPEDIIATPPAIGFTVVTAKFQGRVTVLYERGLDLYALELHRDGELVERVDEVSFDALGETLERLIDDGNWRRIRVRCLSGQKSAQY
;
A
#
# COMPACT_ATOMS: atom_id res chain seq x y z
N PRO A 1 36.02 -25.59 -0.72
CA PRO A 1 34.80 -24.99 -1.31
C PRO A 1 33.85 -24.53 -0.19
N TYR A 2 33.37 -23.28 -0.23
CA TYR A 2 32.35 -22.79 0.69
C TYR A 2 31.10 -22.39 -0.08
N THR A 3 29.94 -22.60 0.53
CA THR A 3 28.64 -22.23 -0.03
C THR A 3 28.13 -21.03 0.74
N VAL A 4 27.93 -19.91 0.04
CA VAL A 4 27.27 -18.74 0.63
C VAL A 4 25.76 -18.91 0.44
N GLN A 5 25.01 -18.94 1.54
CA GLN A 5 23.55 -18.89 1.51
C GLN A 5 23.09 -17.50 1.96
N ARG A 6 22.32 -16.83 1.10
CA ARG A 6 21.73 -15.52 1.39
C ARG A 6 20.26 -15.70 1.75
N PHE A 7 19.90 -15.33 2.96
CA PHE A 7 18.51 -15.30 3.42
C PHE A 7 18.03 -13.84 3.45
N VAL A 8 16.91 -13.56 2.78
CA VAL A 8 16.27 -12.24 2.84
C VAL A 8 15.09 -12.33 3.81
N LEU A 9 15.27 -11.79 5.01
CA LEU A 9 14.20 -11.65 6.00
C LEU A 9 13.18 -10.62 5.49
N GLY A 10 11.88 -10.91 5.61
CA GLY A 10 10.82 -10.05 5.08
C GLY A 10 10.56 -10.19 3.58
N SER A 11 11.02 -11.28 2.95
CA SER A 11 10.79 -11.56 1.52
C SER A 11 9.39 -12.10 1.19
N ALA A 12 8.67 -12.59 2.21
CA ALA A 12 7.29 -13.05 2.03
C ALA A 12 6.40 -11.84 1.70
N PRO A 13 5.69 -11.84 0.56
CA PRO A 13 4.77 -10.75 0.22
C PRO A 13 3.72 -10.59 1.32
N ALA A 14 3.64 -9.40 1.90
CA ALA A 14 2.52 -9.06 2.77
C ALA A 14 1.25 -9.00 1.90
N LYS A 15 0.26 -9.84 2.23
CA LYS A 15 -1.05 -9.83 1.60
C LYS A 15 -1.84 -8.59 2.00
N LEU A 16 -2.59 -8.02 1.07
CA LEU A 16 -3.56 -6.99 1.41
C LEU A 16 -4.68 -7.61 2.28
N PRO A 17 -5.15 -6.92 3.35
CA PRO A 17 -6.20 -7.43 4.22
C PRO A 17 -7.59 -7.27 3.58
N ILE A 18 -7.77 -7.88 2.41
CA ILE A 18 -8.94 -7.78 1.53
C ILE A 18 -9.34 -9.21 1.14
N PRO A 19 -10.64 -9.56 1.09
CA PRO A 19 -11.07 -10.87 0.61
C PRO A 19 -10.70 -11.07 -0.87
N GLU A 20 -10.73 -12.32 -1.32
CA GLU A 20 -10.53 -12.62 -2.74
C GLU A 20 -11.67 -11.98 -3.58
N PRO A 21 -11.35 -11.06 -4.50
CA PRO A 21 -12.36 -10.35 -5.28
C PRO A 21 -12.84 -11.18 -6.47
N ARG A 22 -14.01 -10.83 -7.00
CA ARG A 22 -14.60 -11.51 -8.17
C ARG A 22 -14.19 -10.83 -9.48
N CYS A 23 -13.99 -9.51 -9.44
CA CYS A 23 -13.55 -8.70 -10.56
C CYS A 23 -12.09 -9.04 -10.92
N PRO A 24 -11.81 -9.51 -12.15
CA PRO A 24 -10.46 -9.84 -12.59
C PRO A 24 -9.49 -8.65 -12.51
N GLU A 25 -9.96 -7.44 -12.83
CA GLU A 25 -9.14 -6.24 -12.78
C GLU A 25 -8.79 -5.83 -11.34
N LEU A 26 -9.68 -6.08 -10.38
CA LEU A 26 -9.34 -5.92 -8.96
C LEU A 26 -8.34 -6.99 -8.49
N GLN A 27 -8.47 -8.24 -8.95
CA GLN A 27 -7.49 -9.29 -8.66
C GLN A 27 -6.09 -8.90 -9.17
N GLU A 28 -6.02 -8.37 -10.39
CA GLU A 28 -4.78 -7.92 -11.00
C GLU A 28 -4.17 -6.72 -10.25
N LEU A 29 -4.98 -5.73 -9.86
CA LEU A 29 -4.52 -4.62 -9.01
C LEU A 29 -3.95 -5.14 -7.67
N ILE A 30 -4.64 -6.05 -6.99
CA ILE A 30 -4.15 -6.67 -5.74
C ILE A 30 -2.82 -7.37 -6.00
N GLN A 31 -2.75 -8.19 -7.04
CA GLN A 31 -1.55 -8.93 -7.40
C GLN A 31 -0.38 -7.97 -7.68
N GLN A 32 -0.61 -6.88 -8.41
CA GLN A 32 0.41 -5.89 -8.71
C GLN A 32 0.88 -5.17 -7.45
N MET A 33 -0.03 -4.74 -6.57
CA MET A 33 0.35 -4.13 -5.28
C MET A 33 1.13 -5.12 -4.38
N GLU A 34 0.78 -6.41 -4.39
CA GLU A 34 1.47 -7.41 -3.57
C GLU A 34 2.81 -7.85 -4.15
N GLN A 35 2.98 -7.81 -5.48
CA GLN A 35 4.15 -8.35 -6.15
C GLN A 35 5.14 -7.30 -6.63
N LEU A 36 4.70 -6.10 -7.02
CA LEU A 36 5.61 -5.11 -7.59
C LEU A 36 6.53 -4.48 -6.52
N PRO A 37 7.78 -4.17 -6.91
CA PRO A 37 8.74 -3.57 -5.99
C PRO A 37 8.36 -2.13 -5.65
N ALA A 38 8.74 -1.68 -4.46
CA ALA A 38 8.86 -0.26 -4.16
C ALA A 38 10.12 0.30 -4.85
N PRO A 39 10.23 1.62 -5.05
CA PRO A 39 11.35 2.22 -5.81
C PRO A 39 12.75 1.94 -5.25
N ASP A 40 12.85 1.67 -3.94
CA ASP A 40 14.12 1.34 -3.29
C ASP A 40 14.67 -0.06 -3.64
N GLY A 41 13.89 -0.91 -4.30
CA GLY A 41 14.31 -2.24 -4.75
C GLY A 41 14.45 -3.30 -3.64
N TYR A 42 14.16 -2.96 -2.39
CA TYR A 42 14.23 -3.88 -1.25
C TYR A 42 12.83 -4.24 -0.73
N ARG A 43 11.91 -3.29 -0.79
CA ARG A 43 10.52 -3.46 -0.37
C ARG A 43 9.62 -3.78 -1.56
N ARG A 44 8.45 -4.33 -1.28
CA ARG A 44 7.32 -4.37 -2.22
C ARG A 44 6.37 -3.23 -1.88
N ILE A 45 5.43 -2.92 -2.76
CA ILE A 45 4.42 -1.88 -2.49
C ILE A 45 3.69 -2.16 -1.18
N THR A 46 3.31 -3.41 -0.87
CA THR A 46 2.66 -3.72 0.42
C THR A 46 3.53 -3.46 1.64
N HIS A 47 4.85 -3.61 1.56
CA HIS A 47 5.75 -3.22 2.66
C HIS A 47 5.78 -1.70 2.84
N LEU A 48 5.79 -0.93 1.74
CA LEU A 48 5.65 0.53 1.79
C LEU A 48 4.34 0.94 2.47
N LEU A 49 3.23 0.25 2.17
CA LEU A 49 1.94 0.52 2.83
C LEU A 49 2.01 0.24 4.34
N VAL A 50 2.65 -0.84 4.76
CA VAL A 50 2.86 -1.15 6.18
C VAL A 50 3.68 -0.05 6.87
N ASP A 51 4.75 0.40 6.23
CA ASP A 51 5.62 1.47 6.73
C ASP A 51 4.89 2.82 6.83
N ALA A 52 3.99 3.10 5.89
CA ALA A 52 3.10 4.26 5.90
C ALA A 52 1.95 4.14 6.92
N GLY A 53 1.85 3.02 7.63
CA GLY A 53 0.79 2.77 8.61
C GLY A 53 -0.60 2.62 7.97
N ALA A 54 -0.66 2.08 6.74
CA ALA A 54 -1.90 1.86 6.02
C ALA A 54 -2.86 0.96 6.82
N ARG A 55 -4.10 1.42 6.98
CA ARG A 55 -5.14 0.76 7.77
C ARG A 55 -6.52 1.11 7.24
N ASN A 56 -7.57 0.47 7.77
CA ASN A 56 -8.96 0.66 7.36
C ASN A 56 -9.14 0.45 5.84
N PHE A 57 -8.68 -0.71 5.35
CA PHE A 57 -8.80 -1.07 3.95
C PHE A 57 -10.26 -1.24 3.54
N THR A 58 -10.56 -0.79 2.33
CA THR A 58 -11.85 -0.85 1.66
C THR A 58 -11.59 -1.21 0.20
N TRP A 59 -12.57 -1.80 -0.48
CA TRP A 59 -12.44 -2.19 -1.87
C TRP A 59 -13.77 -2.00 -2.60
N VAL A 60 -13.67 -1.83 -3.91
CA VAL A 60 -14.80 -1.80 -4.84
C VAL A 60 -14.61 -2.97 -5.80
N ASP A 61 -15.44 -4.00 -5.66
CA ASP A 61 -15.42 -5.24 -6.46
C ASP A 61 -16.62 -5.27 -7.42
N PRO A 62 -16.56 -4.54 -8.55
CA PRO A 62 -17.70 -4.37 -9.45
C PRO A 62 -17.99 -5.64 -10.26
N LEU A 63 -19.20 -5.70 -10.81
CA LEU A 63 -19.49 -6.67 -11.87
C LEU A 63 -18.78 -6.24 -13.17
N PRO A 64 -18.44 -7.17 -14.08
CA PRO A 64 -17.79 -6.84 -15.34
C PRO A 64 -18.55 -5.79 -16.18
N GLU A 65 -19.88 -5.79 -16.10
CA GLU A 65 -20.74 -4.83 -16.82
C GLU A 65 -20.70 -3.41 -16.22
N ASP A 66 -20.34 -3.28 -14.94
CA ASP A 66 -20.33 -2.02 -14.20
C ASP A 66 -18.95 -1.39 -14.14
N ILE A 67 -17.91 -2.04 -14.66
CA ILE A 67 -16.50 -1.68 -14.45
C ILE A 67 -16.16 -0.23 -14.85
N ILE A 68 -16.87 0.33 -15.84
CA ILE A 68 -16.69 1.72 -16.28
C ILE A 68 -17.41 2.69 -15.33
N ALA A 69 -18.63 2.35 -14.91
CA ALA A 69 -19.46 3.21 -14.06
C ALA A 69 -18.98 3.21 -12.61
N THR A 70 -18.48 2.06 -12.15
CA THR A 70 -17.96 1.83 -10.81
C THR A 70 -16.58 1.17 -10.91
N PRO A 71 -15.51 1.97 -11.08
CA PRO A 71 -14.16 1.45 -11.23
C PRO A 71 -13.73 0.55 -10.08
N PRO A 72 -13.00 -0.56 -10.34
CA PRO A 72 -12.36 -1.35 -9.30
C PRO A 72 -11.38 -0.48 -8.52
N ALA A 73 -11.41 -0.56 -7.20
CA ALA A 73 -10.59 0.31 -6.37
C ALA A 73 -10.21 -0.33 -5.03
N ILE A 74 -9.07 0.10 -4.49
CA ILE A 74 -8.61 -0.21 -3.15
C ILE A 74 -8.36 1.10 -2.42
N GLY A 75 -9.08 1.31 -1.33
CA GLY A 75 -8.91 2.46 -0.45
C GLY A 75 -8.33 2.08 0.91
N PHE A 76 -7.48 2.92 1.47
CA PHE A 76 -6.91 2.76 2.81
C PHE A 76 -6.57 4.13 3.40
N THR A 77 -6.38 4.19 4.71
CA THR A 77 -6.00 5.42 5.42
C THR A 77 -4.55 5.34 5.87
N VAL A 78 -3.84 6.47 5.77
CA VAL A 78 -2.45 6.60 6.21
C VAL A 78 -2.30 7.80 7.14
N VAL A 79 -1.28 7.75 8.00
CA VAL A 79 -0.88 8.86 8.87
C VAL A 79 0.63 9.00 8.81
N THR A 80 1.12 9.72 7.79
CA THR A 80 2.54 9.99 7.61
C THR A 80 2.81 11.49 7.66
N ALA A 81 4.09 11.87 7.67
CA ALA A 81 4.46 13.28 7.58
C ALA A 81 4.10 13.90 6.21
N LYS A 82 4.00 13.09 5.15
CA LYS A 82 3.62 13.55 3.81
C LYS A 82 2.12 13.73 3.66
N PHE A 83 1.35 12.75 4.13
CA PHE A 83 -0.10 12.77 3.99
C PHE A 83 -0.80 12.10 5.17
N GLN A 84 -1.93 12.70 5.55
CA GLN A 84 -2.86 12.16 6.53
C GLN A 84 -4.25 12.22 5.93
N GLY A 85 -4.87 11.05 5.77
CA GLY A 85 -6.15 10.94 5.09
C GLY A 85 -6.34 9.57 4.43
N ARG A 86 -7.34 9.49 3.54
CA ARG A 86 -7.65 8.31 2.73
C ARG A 86 -6.92 8.40 1.39
N VAL A 87 -6.29 7.32 1.00
CA VAL A 87 -5.74 7.09 -0.33
C VAL A 87 -6.61 6.06 -1.02
N THR A 88 -6.95 6.28 -2.28
CA THR A 88 -7.66 5.31 -3.12
C THR A 88 -6.86 5.07 -4.39
N VAL A 89 -6.53 3.82 -4.69
CA VAL A 89 -5.98 3.39 -5.97
C VAL A 89 -7.14 2.81 -6.77
N LEU A 90 -7.46 3.40 -7.91
CA LEU A 90 -8.57 2.99 -8.77
C LEU A 90 -8.07 2.64 -10.16
N TYR A 91 -8.70 1.66 -10.79
CA TYR A 91 -8.36 1.22 -12.15
C TYR A 91 -9.30 1.86 -13.18
N GLU A 92 -8.73 2.61 -14.11
CA GLU A 92 -9.47 3.31 -15.16
C GLU A 92 -9.50 2.49 -16.44
N ARG A 93 -10.56 1.69 -16.63
CA ARG A 93 -10.69 0.79 -17.77
C ARG A 93 -10.52 1.46 -19.14
N GLY A 94 -10.97 2.70 -19.27
CA GLY A 94 -10.89 3.44 -20.54
C GLY A 94 -9.46 3.78 -20.97
N LEU A 95 -8.56 3.97 -20.00
CA LEU A 95 -7.14 4.31 -20.24
C LEU A 95 -6.21 3.11 -20.02
N ASP A 96 -6.70 2.05 -19.37
CA ASP A 96 -5.90 0.92 -18.91
C ASP A 96 -4.76 1.35 -17.97
N LEU A 97 -5.05 2.32 -17.11
CA LEU A 97 -4.12 2.92 -16.16
C LEU A 97 -4.79 3.01 -14.78
N TYR A 98 -3.99 3.31 -13.77
CA TYR A 98 -4.47 3.63 -12.44
C TYR A 98 -4.58 5.14 -12.25
N ALA A 99 -5.44 5.54 -11.32
CA ALA A 99 -5.38 6.84 -10.70
C ALA A 99 -5.28 6.69 -9.18
N LEU A 100 -4.63 7.66 -8.55
CA LEU A 100 -4.53 7.75 -7.10
C LEU A 100 -5.23 9.00 -6.61
N GLU A 101 -6.15 8.82 -5.67
CA GLU A 101 -6.89 9.91 -5.06
C GLU A 101 -6.55 10.01 -3.58
N LEU A 102 -6.15 11.19 -3.16
CA LEU A 102 -5.90 11.57 -1.78
C LEU A 102 -7.09 12.38 -1.29
N HIS A 103 -7.76 11.89 -0.26
CA HIS A 103 -8.88 12.55 0.38
C HIS A 103 -8.57 12.91 1.83
N ARG A 104 -8.87 14.14 2.22
CA ARG A 104 -8.78 14.61 3.61
C ARG A 104 -10.15 15.09 4.04
N ASP A 105 -10.66 14.56 5.15
CA ASP A 105 -11.98 14.90 5.69
C ASP A 105 -13.14 14.76 4.69
N GLY A 106 -13.01 13.81 3.74
CA GLY A 106 -14.00 13.54 2.70
C GLY A 106 -13.80 14.34 1.41
N GLU A 107 -12.94 15.35 1.42
CA GLU A 107 -12.63 16.19 0.26
C GLU A 107 -11.44 15.64 -0.52
N LEU A 108 -11.55 15.60 -1.86
CA LEU A 108 -10.44 15.26 -2.75
C LEU A 108 -9.41 16.40 -2.73
N VAL A 109 -8.21 16.12 -2.20
CA VAL A 109 -7.13 17.11 -2.11
C VAL A 109 -6.11 17.00 -3.23
N GLU A 110 -5.90 15.80 -3.74
CA GLU A 110 -4.99 15.54 -4.85
C GLU A 110 -5.46 14.31 -5.61
N ARG A 111 -5.37 14.37 -6.93
CA ARG A 111 -5.55 13.23 -7.82
C ARG A 111 -4.37 13.15 -8.77
N VAL A 112 -3.82 11.96 -8.90
CA VAL A 112 -2.75 11.65 -9.86
C VAL A 112 -3.31 10.65 -10.86
N ASP A 113 -3.52 11.12 -12.09
CA ASP A 113 -4.03 10.33 -13.21
C ASP A 113 -2.89 9.65 -13.98
N GLU A 114 -3.27 8.75 -14.91
CA GLU A 114 -2.38 8.10 -15.87
C GLU A 114 -1.19 7.38 -15.24
N VAL A 115 -1.42 6.71 -14.11
CA VAL A 115 -0.39 5.96 -13.38
C VAL A 115 -0.33 4.53 -13.93
N SER A 116 0.74 4.20 -14.65
CA SER A 116 1.00 2.84 -15.08
C SER A 116 1.38 1.93 -13.91
N PHE A 117 1.27 0.62 -14.11
CA PHE A 117 1.56 -0.37 -13.06
C PHE A 117 3.00 -0.28 -12.54
N ASP A 118 3.97 0.02 -13.40
CA ASP A 118 5.38 0.19 -13.05
C ASP A 118 5.65 1.52 -12.31
N ALA A 119 4.85 2.55 -12.55
CA ALA A 119 4.92 3.84 -11.85
C ALA A 119 4.15 3.87 -10.52
N LEU A 120 3.35 2.84 -10.21
CA LEU A 120 2.48 2.79 -9.02
C LEU A 120 3.30 2.87 -7.72
N GLY A 121 4.40 2.12 -7.63
CA GLY A 121 5.28 2.14 -6.46
C GLY A 121 5.95 3.48 -6.23
N GLU A 122 6.44 4.12 -7.30
CA GLU A 122 7.04 5.46 -7.26
C GLU A 122 6.03 6.52 -6.85
N THR A 123 4.82 6.45 -7.40
CA THR A 123 3.75 7.37 -7.07
C THR A 123 3.33 7.26 -5.61
N LEU A 124 3.17 6.04 -5.09
CA LEU A 124 2.88 5.82 -3.67
C LEU A 124 4.03 6.29 -2.77
N GLU A 125 5.29 6.02 -3.11
CA GLU A 125 6.43 6.52 -2.34
C GLU A 125 6.41 8.05 -2.27
N ARG A 126 6.23 8.71 -3.42
CA ARG A 126 6.16 10.17 -3.51
C ARG A 126 5.06 10.73 -2.61
N LEU A 127 3.86 10.15 -2.67
CA LEU A 127 2.66 10.69 -2.00
C LEU A 127 2.61 10.38 -0.50
N ILE A 128 3.02 9.18 -0.05
CA ILE A 128 2.71 8.72 1.31
C ILE A 128 3.90 8.21 2.11
N ASP A 129 5.01 7.76 1.51
CA ASP A 129 6.16 7.24 2.27
C ASP A 129 7.08 8.39 2.73
N ASP A 130 7.15 8.65 4.03
CA ASP A 130 8.01 9.69 4.62
C ASP A 130 9.39 9.19 5.06
N GLY A 131 9.71 7.92 4.79
CA GLY A 131 10.98 7.29 5.14
C GLY A 131 11.20 7.09 6.65
N ASN A 132 10.20 7.33 7.50
CA ASN A 132 10.36 7.18 8.95
C ASN A 132 10.67 5.75 9.38
N TRP A 133 10.29 4.74 8.58
CA TRP A 133 10.63 3.34 8.82
C TRP A 133 12.15 3.08 8.90
N ARG A 134 12.95 3.91 8.20
CA ARG A 134 14.42 3.85 8.23
C ARG A 134 15.01 4.34 9.56
N ARG A 135 14.19 5.01 10.39
CA ARG A 135 14.62 5.63 11.64
C ARG A 135 14.29 4.71 12.81
N ILE A 136 15.33 4.34 13.57
CA ILE A 136 15.17 3.58 14.80
C ILE A 136 14.38 4.42 15.81
N ARG A 137 13.24 3.91 16.27
CA ARG A 137 12.47 4.50 17.38
C ARG A 137 12.59 3.60 18.61
N VAL A 138 13.15 4.14 19.69
CA VAL A 138 13.25 3.44 20.98
C VAL A 138 12.20 4.01 21.92
N ARG A 139 11.27 3.16 22.37
CA ARG A 139 10.34 3.49 23.45
C ARG A 139 10.71 2.67 24.68
N CYS A 140 11.21 3.33 25.72
CA CYS A 140 11.39 2.69 27.02
C CYS A 140 10.01 2.36 27.60
N LEU A 141 9.70 1.07 27.73
CA LEU A 141 8.51 0.63 28.43
C LEU A 141 8.81 0.64 29.93
N SER A 142 8.13 1.50 30.70
CA SER A 142 8.26 1.52 32.16
C SER A 142 7.49 0.33 32.74
N GLY A 143 8.20 -0.76 33.03
CA GLY A 143 7.70 -1.85 33.87
C GLY A 143 8.57 -1.93 35.12
N GLN A 144 8.02 -1.57 36.28
CA GLN A 144 8.61 -2.05 37.53
C GLN A 144 8.53 -3.58 37.50
N LYS A 145 9.67 -4.27 37.33
CA LYS A 145 9.77 -5.67 37.75
C LYS A 145 9.61 -5.65 39.27
N SER A 146 8.47 -6.09 39.78
CA SER A 146 8.33 -6.45 41.19
C SER A 146 9.23 -7.66 41.44
N ALA A 147 10.45 -7.41 41.90
CA ALA A 147 11.27 -8.45 42.50
C ALA A 147 10.59 -8.86 43.82
N GLN A 148 9.88 -9.98 43.78
CA GLN A 148 9.47 -10.66 45.00
C GLN A 148 10.73 -11.31 45.58
N TYR A 149 11.18 -10.78 46.72
CA TYR A 149 12.20 -11.41 47.57
C TYR A 149 11.56 -12.47 48.45
#